data_AF-A0AA39F992-F1
#
_entry.id   AF-A0AA39F992-F1
#
_cell.length_a   1.000
_cell.length_b   1.000
_cell.length_c   1.000
_cell.angle_alpha   90.00
_cell.angle_beta   90.00
_cell.angle_gamma   90.00
#
_symmetry.space_group_name_H-M   'P 1'
#
loop_
_entity.id
_entity.type
_entity.pdbx_description
1 polymer ?
#
loop_
_entity_poly.entity_id
_entity_poly.type
_entity_poly.pdbx_seq_one_letter_code
_entity_poly.pdbx_strand_id
1 'polypeptide(L)'
;MSSSLRLIFNSSLRLDKCRIFNTRYYSSDVTNTGKNDIVDITSFEETPKYENDLTHLDEEEIMEKRNKSRLNIPDRNVLNELAPFDVDHLWFHKTIRYKRRMLGRYGMKGLRNVPVGALWPTESEIEDRLEYERVLFPNTLQEDWALIAKRNQENEEKIRLRDEEIAKKMAKVNQWTKEYQEKIAKKEAEIKAAKDKRERLVEDIRREFGFKIDPRDERFKEALAKKEKEDKKRKKEARKESQNARFMAQLLEQAKADKAQIQSNEKTEEKKE
;
A
#
# COMPACT_ATOMS: atom_id res chain seq x y z
N MET A 1 68.63 22.62 -26.33
CA MET A 1 68.67 24.07 -26.64
C MET A 1 68.23 24.82 -25.40
N SER A 2 68.98 25.87 -25.05
CA SER A 2 68.73 26.86 -23.97
C SER A 2 68.82 26.31 -22.53
N SER A 3 69.91 26.44 -21.77
CA SER A 3 70.70 27.61 -21.34
C SER A 3 70.03 28.49 -20.27
N SER A 4 70.72 28.54 -19.12
CA SER A 4 70.84 29.69 -18.19
C SER A 4 69.61 29.95 -17.27
N LEU A 5 69.72 30.28 -15.98
CA LEU A 5 70.71 31.06 -15.27
C LEU A 5 70.85 30.61 -13.80
N ARG A 6 72.08 30.79 -13.31
CA ARG A 6 72.51 30.75 -11.91
C ARG A 6 71.75 31.76 -11.06
N LEU A 7 71.46 31.39 -9.81
CA LEU A 7 71.58 32.32 -8.69
C LEU A 7 72.28 31.60 -7.52
N ILE A 8 73.52 32.02 -7.32
CA ILE A 8 74.36 31.71 -6.17
C ILE A 8 73.84 32.59 -5.04
N PHE A 9 73.36 31.98 -3.95
CA PHE A 9 73.38 32.64 -2.64
C PHE A 9 74.23 31.79 -1.72
N ASN A 10 75.49 32.22 -1.61
CA ASN A 10 76.34 31.92 -0.47
C ASN A 10 75.69 32.53 0.77
N SER A 11 75.13 31.70 1.64
CA SER A 11 75.03 32.02 3.06
C SER A 11 75.98 31.08 3.80
N SER A 12 76.96 31.70 4.43
CA SER A 12 77.99 31.06 5.23
C SER A 12 77.36 30.21 6.33
N LEU A 13 77.67 28.92 6.29
CA LEU A 13 77.48 27.99 7.39
C LEU A 13 78.32 28.47 8.58
N ARG A 14 77.71 29.22 9.50
CA ARG A 14 78.17 29.24 10.90
C ARG A 14 77.62 28.00 11.58
N LEU A 15 78.43 26.94 11.51
CA LEU A 15 78.32 25.81 12.41
C LEU A 15 78.72 26.28 13.81
N ASP A 16 77.78 26.84 14.56
CA ASP A 16 77.94 26.99 15.99
C ASP A 16 77.84 25.61 16.63
N LYS A 17 79.01 25.09 16.99
CA LYS A 17 79.20 23.89 17.78
C LYS A 17 78.71 24.14 19.21
N CYS A 18 77.42 23.98 19.44
CA CYS A 18 76.89 23.75 20.79
C CYS A 18 76.62 22.25 20.93
N ARG A 19 77.67 21.49 21.28
CA ARG A 19 77.55 20.13 21.79
C ARG A 19 77.99 20.14 23.24
N ILE A 20 77.02 20.36 24.15
CA ILE A 20 77.15 20.09 25.58
C ILE A 20 75.80 19.50 26.03
N PHE A 21 75.80 18.19 26.30
CA PHE A 21 74.81 17.35 26.98
C PHE A 21 73.32 17.56 26.66
N ASN A 22 72.82 16.73 25.71
CA ASN A 22 71.41 16.47 25.51
C ASN A 22 70.87 15.60 26.66
N THR A 23 70.38 16.25 27.70
CA THR A 23 69.28 15.73 28.52
C THR A 23 68.32 16.91 28.68
N ARG A 24 67.19 16.87 27.98
CA ARG A 24 66.19 17.93 28.12
C ARG A 24 65.57 17.77 29.51
N TYR A 25 65.68 18.80 30.32
CA TYR A 25 64.99 18.91 31.59
C TYR A 25 63.55 19.34 31.34
N TYR A 26 62.59 18.62 31.93
CA TYR A 26 61.16 18.86 31.69
C TYR A 26 60.48 19.63 32.82
N SER A 27 60.97 19.47 34.05
CA SER A 27 60.45 20.10 35.27
C SER A 27 61.52 20.07 36.38
N SER A 28 61.45 21.01 37.31
CA SER A 28 62.15 20.97 38.60
C SER A 28 61.17 20.56 39.70
N ASP A 29 61.59 19.68 40.60
CA ASP A 29 60.86 19.39 41.83
C ASP A 29 61.56 20.05 43.03
N VAL A 30 60.75 20.55 43.97
CA VAL A 30 61.22 21.19 45.21
C VAL A 30 61.32 20.14 46.31
N THR A 31 62.53 19.86 46.77
CA THR A 31 62.80 18.75 47.69
C THR A 31 62.56 19.08 49.17
N ASN A 32 62.29 20.35 49.52
CA ASN A 32 62.01 20.77 50.90
C ASN A 32 60.58 21.27 51.08
N THR A 33 59.68 20.36 51.46
CA THR A 33 58.37 20.72 52.05
C THR A 33 58.28 20.12 53.44
N GLY A 34 59.16 20.60 54.33
CA GLY A 34 58.86 20.57 55.76
C GLY A 34 57.58 21.36 55.99
N LYS A 35 56.54 20.70 56.50
CA LYS A 35 55.29 21.35 56.90
C LYS A 35 55.63 22.34 58.00
N ASN A 36 55.67 23.62 57.62
CA ASN A 36 55.60 24.84 58.41
C ASN A 36 56.58 25.86 57.79
N ASP A 37 56.11 27.09 57.66
CA ASP A 37 56.91 28.33 57.61
C ASP A 37 57.19 29.01 56.27
N ILE A 38 57.28 30.33 56.43
CA ILE A 38 57.92 31.37 55.62
C ILE A 38 58.97 30.79 54.67
N VAL A 39 58.76 31.01 53.37
CA VAL A 39 59.63 30.52 52.30
C VAL A 39 60.94 31.32 52.30
N ASP A 40 62.02 30.69 52.73
CA ASP A 40 63.37 31.22 52.60
C ASP A 40 63.90 30.94 51.18
N ILE A 41 64.10 31.99 50.40
CA ILE A 41 64.48 31.92 48.98
C ILE A 41 65.86 31.29 48.79
N THR A 42 66.68 31.28 49.84
CA THR A 42 68.09 30.85 49.77
C THR A 42 68.30 29.34 49.90
N SER A 43 67.29 28.57 50.32
CA SER A 43 67.37 27.11 50.54
C SER A 43 66.56 26.28 49.51
N PHE A 44 66.20 26.90 48.39
CA PHE A 44 65.45 26.28 47.29
C PHE A 44 66.38 25.50 46.35
N GLU A 45 66.59 24.22 46.63
CA GLU A 45 67.30 23.32 45.72
C GLU A 45 66.31 22.65 44.76
N GLU A 46 66.30 23.10 43.50
CA GLU A 46 65.56 22.47 42.41
C GLU A 46 66.30 21.23 41.90
N THR A 47 65.66 20.07 41.97
CA THR A 47 66.21 18.86 41.35
C THR A 47 65.62 18.67 39.95
N PRO A 48 66.46 18.55 38.90
CA PRO A 48 65.97 18.36 37.55
C PRO A 48 65.37 16.96 37.33
N LYS A 49 64.18 16.88 36.74
CA LYS A 49 63.58 15.63 36.23
C LYS A 49 63.98 15.34 34.79
N TYR A 50 64.47 14.12 34.56
CA TYR A 50 64.88 13.60 33.26
C TYR A 50 63.86 12.65 32.64
N GLU A 51 63.94 12.43 31.31
CA GLU A 51 63.01 11.55 30.57
C GLU A 51 62.92 10.14 31.14
N ASN A 52 64.04 9.60 31.63
CA ASN A 52 64.12 8.23 32.14
C ASN A 52 63.46 8.06 33.52
N ASP A 53 63.20 9.17 34.22
CA ASP A 53 62.63 9.19 35.57
C ASP A 53 61.14 9.61 35.55
N LEU A 54 60.56 9.81 34.36
CA LEU A 54 59.16 10.16 34.20
C LEU A 54 58.27 8.99 34.62
N THR A 55 57.35 9.26 35.53
CA THR A 55 56.27 8.33 35.84
C THR A 55 55.14 8.45 34.81
N HIS A 56 54.28 7.45 34.71
CA HIS A 56 53.09 7.50 33.84
C HIS A 56 52.21 8.74 34.11
N LEU A 57 52.19 9.21 35.36
CA LEU A 57 51.45 10.41 35.75
C LEU A 57 52.08 11.67 35.15
N ASP A 58 53.42 11.77 35.17
CA ASP A 58 54.12 12.89 34.54
C ASP A 58 53.89 12.91 33.02
N GLU A 59 53.84 11.73 32.38
CA GLU A 59 53.53 11.61 30.96
C GLU A 59 52.09 12.09 30.63
N GLU A 60 51.11 11.73 31.45
CA GLU A 60 49.72 12.20 31.33
C GLU A 60 49.63 13.72 31.47
N GLU A 61 50.28 14.31 32.48
CA GLU A 61 50.34 15.76 32.67
C GLU A 61 50.98 16.49 31.48
N ILE A 62 52.05 15.93 30.93
CA ILE A 62 52.69 16.47 29.72
C ILE A 62 51.72 16.40 28.53
N MET A 63 50.98 15.30 28.38
CA MET A 63 49.99 15.12 27.31
C MET A 63 48.79 16.07 27.46
N GLU A 64 48.41 16.42 28.68
CA GLU A 64 47.43 17.46 28.97
C GLU A 64 47.96 18.85 28.58
N LYS A 65 49.18 19.20 29.00
CA LYS A 65 49.83 20.48 28.63
C LYS A 65 50.03 20.62 27.11
N ARG A 66 50.26 19.51 26.40
CA ARG A 66 50.38 19.47 24.92
C ARG A 66 49.03 19.59 24.22
N ASN A 67 47.91 19.38 24.89
CA ASN A 67 46.59 19.42 24.28
C ASN A 67 46.21 20.86 23.87
N LYS A 68 46.20 21.13 22.56
CA LYS A 68 45.79 22.43 21.99
C LYS A 68 44.37 22.45 21.45
N SER A 69 43.64 21.33 21.52
CA SER A 69 42.33 21.17 20.86
C SER A 69 41.24 22.06 21.45
N ARG A 70 41.42 22.56 22.69
CA ARG A 70 40.41 23.30 23.48
C ARG A 70 39.08 22.54 23.63
N LEU A 71 39.06 21.27 23.27
CA LEU A 71 37.90 20.41 23.30
C LEU A 71 37.74 19.85 24.71
N ASN A 72 36.49 19.66 25.15
CA ASN A 72 36.24 19.00 26.42
C ASN A 72 36.73 17.55 26.36
N ILE A 73 37.12 16.99 27.52
CA ILE A 73 37.67 15.64 27.63
C ILE A 73 36.74 14.60 26.96
N PRO A 74 35.40 14.62 27.16
CA PRO A 74 34.51 13.64 26.54
C PRO A 74 34.45 13.74 25.01
N ASP A 75 34.42 14.96 24.48
CA ASP A 75 34.36 15.18 23.04
C ASP A 75 35.69 14.80 22.37
N ARG A 76 36.82 15.03 23.06
CA ARG A 76 38.14 14.56 22.65
C ARG A 76 38.22 13.03 22.66
N ASN A 77 37.64 12.38 23.68
CA ASN A 77 37.58 10.93 23.75
C ASN A 77 36.76 10.36 22.59
N VAL A 78 35.62 10.98 22.26
CA VAL A 78 34.82 10.61 21.08
C VAL A 78 35.65 10.70 19.80
N LEU A 79 36.39 11.80 19.61
CA LEU A 79 37.26 11.99 18.44
C LEU A 79 38.36 10.91 18.33
N ASN A 80 38.88 10.46 19.47
CA ASN A 80 39.91 9.43 19.56
C ASN A 80 39.35 8.01 19.65
N GLU A 81 38.04 7.81 19.41
CA GLU A 81 37.38 6.51 19.51
C GLU A 81 37.51 5.84 20.90
N LEU A 82 37.58 6.67 21.94
CA LEU A 82 37.60 6.27 23.34
C LEU A 82 36.24 6.52 24.00
N ALA A 83 36.01 5.85 25.12
CA ALA A 83 34.81 6.03 25.91
C ALA A 83 34.69 7.50 26.37
N PRO A 84 33.55 8.19 26.14
CA PRO A 84 33.45 9.62 26.38
C PRO A 84 33.58 9.98 27.87
N PHE A 85 32.92 9.22 28.74
CA PHE A 85 32.82 9.56 30.15
C PHE A 85 33.54 8.54 31.02
N ASP A 86 34.24 9.07 32.04
CA ASP A 86 34.86 8.27 33.08
C ASP A 86 33.89 7.94 34.22
N VAL A 87 32.84 8.74 34.40
CA VAL A 87 31.85 8.53 35.46
C VAL A 87 30.44 8.57 34.88
N ASP A 88 29.53 7.82 35.49
CA ASP A 88 28.11 7.84 35.14
C ASP A 88 27.48 9.18 35.58
N HIS A 89 27.52 10.19 34.71
CA HIS A 89 26.93 11.51 34.98
C HIS A 89 25.40 11.52 34.90
N LEU A 90 24.82 10.74 33.97
CA LEU A 90 23.39 10.75 33.68
C LEU A 90 22.76 9.41 34.08
N TRP A 91 21.50 9.43 34.49
CA TRP A 91 20.78 8.23 34.96
C TRP A 91 20.79 7.09 33.92
N PHE A 92 20.74 7.42 32.63
CA PHE A 92 20.76 6.42 31.56
C PHE A 92 22.13 5.77 31.37
N HIS A 93 23.25 6.37 31.82
CA HIS A 93 24.58 5.72 31.79
C HIS A 93 24.58 4.43 32.63
N LYS A 94 23.79 4.43 33.70
CA LYS A 94 23.64 3.28 34.59
C LYS A 94 22.85 2.13 33.96
N THR A 95 22.06 2.39 32.92
CA THR A 95 21.18 1.39 32.29
C THR A 95 21.96 0.35 31.50
N ILE A 96 21.45 -0.88 31.46
CA ILE A 96 22.01 -2.00 30.67
C ILE A 96 22.08 -1.61 29.18
N ARG A 97 21.07 -0.89 28.68
CA ARG A 97 21.01 -0.42 27.28
C ARG A 97 22.21 0.47 26.91
N TYR A 98 22.57 1.41 27.77
CA TYR A 98 23.73 2.28 27.52
C TYR A 98 25.02 1.47 27.56
N LYS A 99 25.17 0.57 28.53
CA LYS A 99 26.35 -0.29 28.67
C LYS A 99 26.53 -1.22 27.46
N ARG A 100 25.44 -1.83 26.95
CA ARG A 100 25.45 -2.58 25.67
C ARG A 100 25.94 -1.73 24.50
N ARG A 101 25.48 -0.47 24.42
CA ARG A 101 25.92 0.47 23.38
C ARG A 101 27.41 0.84 23.51
N MET A 102 27.90 1.06 24.73
CA MET A 102 29.31 1.36 24.98
C MET A 102 30.20 0.16 24.64
N LEU A 103 29.78 -1.07 25.00
CA LEU A 103 30.46 -2.29 24.61
C LEU A 103 30.55 -2.41 23.08
N GLY A 104 29.45 -2.17 22.38
CA GLY A 104 29.42 -2.30 20.91
C GLY A 104 30.29 -1.26 20.18
N ARG A 105 30.48 -0.07 20.76
CA ARG A 105 31.27 1.01 20.14
C ARG A 105 32.75 0.98 20.53
N TYR A 106 33.04 0.78 21.82
CA TYR A 106 34.37 0.97 22.39
C TYR A 106 34.96 -0.34 22.94
N GLY A 107 34.28 -1.47 22.76
CA GLY A 107 34.70 -2.78 23.23
C GLY A 107 34.78 -2.85 24.76
N MET A 108 35.68 -3.69 25.26
CA MET A 108 35.87 -3.93 26.70
C MET A 108 36.28 -2.67 27.47
N LYS A 109 37.04 -1.76 26.83
CA LYS A 109 37.46 -0.48 27.42
C LYS A 109 36.26 0.39 27.78
N GLY A 110 35.17 0.30 27.02
CA GLY A 110 33.93 1.03 27.28
C GLY A 110 33.11 0.49 28.46
N LEU A 111 33.39 -0.72 28.95
CA LEU A 111 32.54 -1.42 29.91
C LEU A 111 32.91 -1.12 31.37
N ARG A 112 33.98 -0.36 31.63
CA ARG A 112 34.38 0.19 32.95
C ARG A 112 34.09 -0.78 34.10
N ASN A 113 34.66 -1.99 34.00
CA ASN A 113 34.61 -3.05 35.01
C ASN A 113 33.25 -3.73 35.23
N VAL A 114 32.24 -3.48 34.39
CA VAL A 114 31.03 -4.33 34.36
C VAL A 114 31.37 -5.62 33.60
N PRO A 115 31.01 -6.81 34.11
CA PRO A 115 31.24 -8.06 33.38
C PRO A 115 30.35 -8.13 32.15
N VAL A 116 30.89 -8.62 31.03
CA VAL A 116 30.15 -8.77 29.76
C VAL A 116 28.91 -9.66 29.93
N GLY A 117 29.00 -10.67 30.81
CA GLY A 117 27.89 -11.57 31.15
C GLY A 117 26.64 -10.82 31.63
N ALA A 118 26.81 -9.71 32.37
CA ALA A 118 25.69 -8.92 32.87
C ALA A 118 24.93 -8.16 31.77
N LEU A 119 25.44 -8.14 30.53
CA LEU A 119 24.75 -7.56 29.40
C LEU A 119 23.85 -8.56 28.67
N TRP A 120 23.97 -9.85 28.96
CA TRP A 120 23.02 -10.84 28.45
C TRP A 120 21.66 -10.67 29.15
N PRO A 121 20.55 -11.05 28.49
CA PRO A 121 19.24 -11.07 29.15
C PRO A 121 19.27 -11.95 30.40
N THR A 122 18.49 -11.56 31.42
CA THR A 122 18.27 -12.40 32.59
C THR A 122 17.30 -13.54 32.24
N GLU A 123 17.26 -14.58 33.06
CA GLU A 123 16.33 -15.69 32.89
C GLU A 123 14.87 -15.21 32.83
N SER A 124 14.50 -14.26 33.69
CA SER A 124 13.17 -13.63 33.66
C SER A 124 12.88 -12.88 32.35
N GLU A 125 13.86 -12.14 31.80
CA GLU A 125 13.70 -11.44 30.51
C GLU A 125 13.57 -12.42 29.34
N ILE A 126 14.16 -13.62 29.47
CA ILE A 126 14.05 -14.70 28.47
C ILE A 126 12.66 -15.31 28.55
N GLU A 127 12.16 -15.63 29.75
CA GLU A 127 10.80 -16.13 29.96
C GLU A 127 9.75 -15.16 29.39
N ASP A 128 9.84 -13.87 29.73
CA ASP A 128 8.95 -12.83 29.20
C ASP A 128 8.96 -12.80 27.66
N ARG A 129 10.15 -12.94 27.04
CA ARG A 129 10.29 -12.96 25.59
C ARG A 129 9.67 -14.22 24.97
N LEU A 130 9.87 -15.38 25.58
CA LEU A 130 9.30 -16.65 25.13
C LEU A 130 7.77 -16.64 25.24
N GLU A 131 7.23 -16.07 26.32
CA GLU A 131 5.78 -15.87 26.46
C GLU A 131 5.23 -14.93 25.39
N TYR A 132 5.91 -13.81 25.14
CA TYR A 132 5.52 -12.89 24.08
C TYR A 132 5.51 -13.56 22.70
N GLU A 133 6.56 -14.31 22.37
CA GLU A 133 6.64 -15.05 21.11
C GLU A 133 5.54 -16.09 21.01
N ARG A 134 5.27 -16.84 22.08
CA ARG A 134 4.20 -17.85 22.12
C ARG A 134 2.81 -17.25 21.94
N VAL A 135 2.54 -16.08 22.52
CA VAL A 135 1.24 -15.41 22.45
C VAL A 135 1.04 -14.74 21.09
N LEU A 136 2.06 -14.04 20.58
CA LEU A 136 1.95 -13.28 19.33
C LEU A 136 2.08 -14.17 18.09
N PHE A 137 2.94 -15.19 18.17
CA PHE A 137 3.27 -16.11 17.08
C PHE A 137 3.04 -17.56 17.53
N PRO A 138 1.78 -17.98 17.67
CA PRO A 138 1.45 -19.31 18.20
C PRO A 138 1.83 -20.45 17.25
N ASN A 139 1.88 -20.17 15.95
CA ASN A 139 2.13 -21.17 14.91
C ASN A 139 3.61 -21.27 14.58
N THR A 140 4.03 -22.47 14.21
CA THR A 140 5.31 -22.69 13.56
C THR A 140 5.26 -22.25 12.10
N LEU A 141 6.42 -21.95 11.52
CA LEU A 141 6.54 -21.57 10.10
C LEU A 141 5.93 -22.61 9.15
N GLN A 142 6.04 -23.90 9.49
CA GLN A 142 5.51 -25.00 8.70
C GLN A 142 3.97 -25.02 8.71
N GLU A 143 3.36 -24.74 9.86
CA GLU A 143 1.91 -24.64 10.00
C GLU A 143 1.36 -23.42 9.25
N ASP A 144 2.05 -22.29 9.30
CA ASP A 144 1.67 -21.10 8.54
C ASP A 144 1.73 -21.36 7.03
N TRP A 145 2.74 -22.07 6.54
CA TRP A 145 2.78 -22.49 5.13
C TRP A 145 1.61 -23.40 4.76
N ALA A 146 1.24 -24.34 5.64
CA ALA A 146 0.06 -25.18 5.41
C ALA A 146 -1.23 -24.35 5.41
N LEU A 147 -1.36 -23.35 6.27
CA LEU A 147 -2.49 -22.44 6.33
C LEU A 147 -2.61 -21.59 5.06
N ILE A 148 -1.49 -21.06 4.58
CA ILE A 148 -1.41 -20.30 3.33
C ILE A 148 -1.82 -21.19 2.15
N ALA A 149 -1.29 -22.42 2.08
CA ALA A 149 -1.64 -23.36 1.02
C ALA A 149 -3.15 -23.67 1.01
N LYS A 150 -3.76 -23.93 2.18
CA LYS A 150 -5.22 -24.13 2.31
C LYS A 150 -6.02 -22.91 1.86
N ARG A 151 -5.62 -21.72 2.30
CA ARG A 151 -6.30 -20.47 1.92
C ARG A 151 -6.23 -20.24 0.41
N ASN A 152 -5.10 -20.57 -0.23
CA ASN A 152 -4.95 -20.45 -1.67
C ASN A 152 -5.89 -21.42 -2.41
N GLN A 153 -5.96 -22.68 -1.97
CA GLN A 153 -6.89 -23.67 -2.53
C GLN A 153 -8.35 -23.21 -2.42
N GLU A 154 -8.79 -22.74 -1.24
CA GLU A 154 -10.14 -22.21 -1.05
C GLU A 154 -10.44 -21.00 -1.95
N ASN A 155 -9.45 -20.14 -2.17
CA ASN A 155 -9.61 -18.98 -3.04
C ASN A 155 -9.69 -19.39 -4.52
N GLU A 156 -8.87 -20.34 -4.95
CA GLU A 156 -8.92 -20.92 -6.30
C GLU A 156 -10.27 -21.56 -6.58
N GLU A 157 -10.82 -22.31 -5.62
CA GLU A 157 -12.15 -22.90 -5.74
C GLU A 157 -13.26 -21.83 -5.85
N LYS A 158 -13.19 -20.77 -5.03
CA LYS A 158 -14.14 -19.65 -5.10
C LYS A 158 -14.08 -18.93 -6.46
N ILE A 159 -12.88 -18.72 -6.99
CA ILE A 159 -12.68 -18.11 -8.31
C ILE A 159 -13.27 -19.03 -9.37
N ARG A 160 -12.97 -20.34 -9.32
CA ARG A 160 -13.49 -21.31 -10.27
C ARG A 160 -15.02 -21.33 -10.30
N LEU A 161 -15.67 -21.40 -9.13
CA LEU A 161 -17.13 -21.39 -9.04
C LEU A 161 -17.73 -20.09 -9.59
N ARG A 162 -17.11 -18.94 -9.29
CA ARG A 162 -17.52 -17.64 -9.83
C ARG A 162 -17.40 -17.62 -11.35
N ASP A 163 -16.31 -18.12 -11.91
CA ASP A 163 -16.07 -18.14 -13.35
C ASP A 163 -17.05 -19.08 -14.06
N GLU A 164 -17.37 -20.23 -13.48
CA GLU A 164 -18.41 -21.15 -13.96
C GLU A 164 -19.79 -20.46 -14.00
N GLU A 165 -20.15 -19.70 -12.97
CA GLU A 165 -21.39 -18.92 -12.95
C GLU A 165 -21.42 -17.81 -14.00
N ILE A 166 -20.31 -17.08 -14.16
CA ILE A 166 -20.18 -16.03 -15.18
C ILE A 166 -20.32 -16.65 -16.56
N ALA A 167 -19.66 -17.77 -16.83
CA ALA A 167 -19.76 -18.48 -18.12
C ALA A 167 -21.21 -18.90 -18.43
N LYS A 168 -21.94 -19.44 -17.43
CA LYS A 168 -23.38 -19.79 -17.58
C LYS A 168 -24.25 -18.58 -17.89
N LYS A 169 -23.97 -17.42 -17.27
CA LYS A 169 -24.71 -16.17 -17.53
C LYS A 169 -24.36 -15.61 -18.92
N MET A 170 -23.08 -15.59 -19.28
CA MET A 170 -22.58 -15.12 -20.57
C MET A 170 -23.18 -15.90 -21.74
N ALA A 171 -23.37 -17.22 -21.60
CA ALA A 171 -24.04 -18.04 -22.61
C ALA A 171 -25.49 -17.57 -22.90
N LYS A 172 -26.19 -17.00 -21.91
CA LYS A 172 -27.58 -16.52 -22.03
C LYS A 172 -27.70 -15.07 -22.48
N VAL A 173 -26.61 -14.30 -22.49
CA VAL A 173 -26.63 -12.86 -22.81
C VAL A 173 -27.20 -12.60 -24.19
N ASN A 174 -26.78 -13.37 -25.20
CA ASN A 174 -27.25 -13.21 -26.58
C ASN A 174 -28.76 -13.45 -26.74
N GLN A 175 -29.34 -14.32 -25.91
CA GLN A 175 -30.79 -14.54 -25.90
C GLN A 175 -31.50 -13.34 -25.26
N TRP A 176 -31.03 -12.90 -24.09
CA TRP A 176 -31.64 -11.76 -23.39
C TRP A 176 -31.55 -10.46 -24.16
N THR A 177 -30.46 -10.21 -24.90
CA THR A 177 -30.32 -9.02 -25.74
C THR A 177 -31.32 -9.04 -26.90
N LYS A 178 -31.53 -10.20 -27.54
CA LYS A 178 -32.56 -10.36 -28.58
C LYS A 178 -33.96 -10.13 -28.04
N GLU A 179 -34.33 -10.79 -26.93
CA GLU A 179 -35.62 -10.61 -26.28
C GLU A 179 -35.87 -9.15 -25.87
N TYR A 180 -34.83 -8.44 -25.43
CA TYR A 180 -34.91 -7.03 -25.08
C TYR A 180 -35.11 -6.14 -26.30
N GLN A 181 -34.34 -6.36 -27.38
CA GLN A 181 -34.49 -5.62 -28.64
C GLN A 181 -35.86 -5.83 -29.26
N GLU A 182 -36.40 -7.06 -29.21
CA GLU A 182 -37.76 -7.35 -29.67
C GLU A 182 -38.83 -6.60 -28.86
N LYS A 183 -38.66 -6.49 -27.54
CA LYS A 183 -39.56 -5.70 -26.69
C LYS A 183 -39.50 -4.22 -27.04
N ILE A 184 -38.31 -3.68 -27.32
CA ILE A 184 -38.15 -2.30 -27.80
C ILE A 184 -38.87 -2.11 -29.13
N ALA A 185 -38.60 -2.97 -30.12
CA ALA A 185 -39.19 -2.89 -31.45
C ALA A 185 -40.73 -2.98 -31.42
N LYS A 186 -41.30 -3.85 -30.58
CA LYS A 186 -42.75 -3.95 -30.36
C LYS A 186 -43.33 -2.65 -29.81
N LYS A 187 -42.72 -2.08 -28.76
CA LYS A 187 -43.15 -0.80 -28.19
C LYS A 187 -43.03 0.35 -29.19
N GLU A 188 -41.96 0.40 -29.96
CA GLU A 188 -41.79 1.42 -31.00
C GLU A 188 -42.83 1.29 -32.11
N ALA A 189 -43.15 0.07 -32.54
CA ALA A 189 -44.19 -0.20 -33.52
C ALA A 189 -45.57 0.19 -33.00
N GLU A 190 -45.88 -0.10 -31.74
CA GLU A 190 -47.13 0.32 -31.10
C GLU A 190 -47.25 1.84 -31.00
N ILE A 191 -46.17 2.54 -30.63
CA ILE A 191 -46.13 4.00 -30.57
C ILE A 191 -46.32 4.59 -31.97
N LYS A 192 -45.62 4.07 -32.99
CA LYS A 192 -45.78 4.51 -34.38
C LYS A 192 -47.20 4.29 -34.87
N ALA A 193 -47.75 3.09 -34.68
CA ALA A 193 -49.13 2.80 -35.09
C ALA A 193 -50.17 3.65 -34.34
N ALA A 194 -49.92 4.02 -33.08
CA ALA A 194 -50.76 4.94 -32.34
C ALA A 194 -50.67 6.38 -32.87
N LYS A 195 -49.47 6.85 -33.25
CA LYS A 195 -49.26 8.13 -33.91
C LYS A 195 -49.96 8.18 -35.27
N ASP A 196 -49.76 7.17 -36.12
CA ASP A 196 -50.39 7.09 -37.44
C ASP A 196 -51.92 7.06 -37.35
N LYS A 197 -52.48 6.31 -36.40
CA LYS A 197 -53.93 6.30 -36.14
C LYS A 197 -54.43 7.66 -35.70
N ARG A 198 -53.70 8.34 -34.82
CA ARG A 198 -54.05 9.68 -34.35
C ARG A 198 -53.99 10.70 -35.49
N GLU A 199 -52.95 10.65 -36.32
CA GLU A 199 -52.77 11.54 -37.47
C GLU A 199 -53.89 11.33 -38.50
N ARG A 200 -54.24 10.09 -38.84
CA ARG A 200 -55.39 9.77 -39.72
C ARG A 200 -56.70 10.34 -39.19
N LEU A 201 -57.00 10.15 -37.91
CA LEU A 201 -58.21 10.70 -37.28
C LEU A 201 -58.23 12.23 -37.32
N VAL A 202 -57.10 12.88 -37.06
CA VAL A 202 -56.98 14.34 -37.11
C VAL A 202 -57.14 14.85 -38.54
N GLU A 203 -56.59 14.17 -39.54
CA GLU A 203 -56.75 14.52 -40.96
C GLU A 203 -58.18 14.37 -41.45
N ASP A 204 -58.86 13.28 -41.13
CA ASP A 204 -60.26 13.08 -41.51
C ASP A 204 -61.16 14.17 -40.93
N ILE A 205 -60.93 14.55 -39.67
CA ILE A 205 -61.63 15.67 -39.04
C ILE A 205 -61.31 17.00 -39.76
N ARG A 206 -60.05 17.25 -40.10
CA ARG A 206 -59.66 18.45 -40.88
C ARG A 206 -60.34 18.50 -42.25
N ARG A 207 -60.53 17.35 -42.91
CA ARG A 207 -61.26 17.24 -44.18
C ARG A 207 -62.75 17.57 -44.02
N GLU A 208 -63.37 17.13 -42.92
CA GLU A 208 -64.78 17.42 -42.63
C GLU A 208 -65.06 18.89 -42.30
N PHE A 209 -64.14 19.54 -41.58
CA PHE A 209 -64.31 20.95 -41.20
C PHE A 209 -63.86 21.95 -42.27
N GLY A 210 -62.92 21.58 -43.16
CA GLY A 210 -62.48 22.43 -44.28
C GLY A 210 -61.65 23.67 -43.89
N PHE A 211 -61.44 23.93 -42.59
CA PHE A 211 -60.62 25.03 -42.06
C PHE A 211 -59.60 24.51 -41.03
N LYS A 212 -58.52 25.27 -40.78
CA LYS A 212 -57.48 24.92 -39.80
C LYS A 212 -58.02 25.13 -38.38
N ILE A 213 -58.51 24.06 -37.74
CA ILE A 213 -58.98 24.06 -36.34
C ILE A 213 -57.89 23.50 -35.43
N ASP A 214 -57.71 24.13 -34.27
CA ASP A 214 -56.71 23.72 -33.30
C ASP A 214 -57.20 22.48 -32.50
N PRO A 215 -56.33 21.47 -32.25
CA PRO A 215 -56.71 20.24 -31.54
C PRO A 215 -57.18 20.44 -30.09
N ARG A 216 -57.06 21.65 -29.53
CA ARG A 216 -57.43 21.98 -28.15
C ARG A 216 -58.88 22.47 -28.03
N ASP A 217 -59.52 22.80 -29.15
CA ASP A 217 -60.87 23.38 -29.19
C ASP A 217 -61.97 22.35 -28.81
N GLU A 218 -63.03 22.83 -28.17
CA GLU A 218 -64.14 21.98 -27.70
C GLU A 218 -64.87 21.28 -28.85
N ARG A 219 -65.09 22.00 -29.95
CA ARG A 219 -65.74 21.46 -31.17
C ARG A 219 -64.93 20.31 -31.79
N PHE A 220 -63.59 20.40 -31.74
CA PHE A 220 -62.69 19.36 -32.24
C PHE A 220 -62.77 18.09 -31.37
N LYS A 221 -62.85 18.26 -30.04
CA LYS A 221 -63.01 17.15 -29.09
C LYS A 221 -64.34 16.42 -29.28
N GLU A 222 -65.43 17.15 -29.52
CA GLU A 222 -66.74 16.54 -29.78
C GLU A 222 -66.76 15.74 -31.08
N ALA A 223 -66.17 16.27 -32.16
CA ALA A 223 -66.07 15.57 -33.44
C ALA A 223 -65.18 14.32 -33.36
N LEU A 224 -64.04 14.44 -32.67
CA LEU A 224 -63.13 13.31 -32.42
C LEU A 224 -63.83 12.21 -31.60
N ALA A 225 -64.59 12.59 -30.56
CA ALA A 225 -65.35 11.63 -29.76
C ALA A 225 -66.47 10.93 -30.54
N LYS A 226 -67.09 11.60 -31.54
CA LYS A 226 -68.08 10.97 -32.43
C LYS A 226 -67.42 9.96 -33.37
N LYS A 227 -66.31 10.32 -34.02
CA LYS A 227 -65.54 9.43 -34.90
C LYS A 227 -64.94 8.24 -34.19
N GLU A 228 -64.39 8.43 -32.99
CA GLU A 228 -63.89 7.31 -32.17
C GLU A 228 -65.00 6.34 -31.77
N LYS A 229 -66.22 6.83 -31.49
CA LYS A 229 -67.38 5.97 -31.19
C LYS A 229 -67.80 5.14 -32.41
N GLU A 230 -67.80 5.74 -33.60
CA GLU A 230 -68.12 5.05 -34.87
C GLU A 230 -67.06 4.00 -35.20
N ASP A 231 -65.77 4.34 -35.12
CA ASP A 231 -64.68 3.40 -35.35
C ASP A 231 -64.66 2.26 -34.33
N LYS A 232 -65.00 2.54 -33.07
CA LYS A 232 -65.12 1.51 -32.03
C LYS A 232 -66.28 0.55 -32.30
N LYS A 233 -67.39 1.02 -32.86
CA LYS A 233 -68.51 0.16 -33.28
C LYS A 233 -68.11 -0.72 -34.47
N ARG A 234 -67.53 -0.13 -35.52
CA ARG A 234 -67.03 -0.86 -36.70
C ARG A 234 -65.98 -1.92 -36.34
N LYS A 235 -65.03 -1.60 -35.45
CA LYS A 235 -64.03 -2.57 -34.96
C LYS A 235 -64.64 -3.72 -34.15
N LYS A 236 -65.72 -3.45 -33.40
CA LYS A 236 -66.43 -4.51 -32.64
C LYS A 236 -67.20 -5.43 -33.57
N GLU A 237 -67.84 -4.91 -34.60
CA GLU A 237 -68.57 -5.68 -35.61
C GLU A 237 -67.61 -6.57 -36.41
N ALA A 238 -66.51 -6.01 -36.92
CA ALA A 238 -65.46 -6.79 -37.60
C ALA A 238 -64.81 -7.85 -36.69
N ARG A 239 -64.70 -7.59 -35.37
CA ARG A 239 -64.21 -8.58 -34.40
C ARG A 239 -65.22 -9.72 -34.20
N LYS A 240 -66.52 -9.43 -34.17
CA LYS A 240 -67.57 -10.46 -34.10
C LYS A 240 -67.61 -11.30 -35.37
N GLU A 241 -67.52 -10.68 -36.53
CA GLU A 241 -67.49 -11.37 -37.82
C GLU A 241 -66.26 -12.27 -37.98
N SER A 242 -65.07 -11.80 -37.60
CA SER A 242 -63.87 -12.63 -37.63
C SER A 242 -63.88 -13.76 -36.60
N GLN A 243 -64.51 -13.57 -35.43
CA GLN A 243 -64.74 -14.65 -34.47
C GLN A 243 -65.71 -15.70 -35.03
N ASN A 244 -66.81 -15.27 -35.64
CA ASN A 244 -67.77 -16.16 -36.29
C ASN A 244 -67.14 -16.92 -37.45
N ALA A 245 -66.31 -16.26 -38.28
CA ALA A 245 -65.58 -16.91 -39.37
C ALA A 245 -64.55 -17.93 -38.87
N ARG A 246 -63.81 -17.63 -37.79
CA ARG A 246 -62.88 -18.59 -37.16
C ARG A 246 -63.61 -19.79 -36.58
N PHE A 247 -64.76 -19.58 -35.96
CA PHE A 247 -65.60 -20.65 -35.40
C PHE A 247 -66.16 -21.56 -36.52
N MET A 248 -66.65 -20.97 -37.62
CA MET A 248 -67.10 -21.73 -38.78
C MET A 248 -65.95 -22.51 -39.46
N ALA A 249 -64.75 -21.94 -39.52
CA ALA A 249 -63.57 -22.63 -40.04
C ALA A 249 -63.18 -23.83 -39.16
N GLN A 250 -63.20 -23.68 -37.83
CA GLN A 250 -62.97 -24.78 -36.89
C GLN A 250 -64.03 -25.89 -37.02
N LEU A 251 -65.31 -25.53 -37.19
CA LEU A 251 -66.38 -26.51 -37.44
C LEU A 251 -66.22 -27.25 -38.76
N LEU A 252 -65.76 -26.58 -39.81
CA LEU A 252 -65.50 -27.21 -41.12
C LEU A 252 -64.25 -28.10 -41.08
N GLU A 253 -63.22 -27.75 -40.31
CA GLU A 253 -62.06 -28.61 -40.08
C GLU A 253 -62.42 -29.85 -39.27
N GLN A 254 -63.25 -29.72 -38.23
CA GLN A 254 -63.79 -30.85 -37.48
C GLN A 254 -64.66 -31.74 -38.37
N ALA A 255 -65.58 -31.18 -39.16
CA ALA A 255 -66.39 -31.95 -40.10
C ALA A 255 -65.58 -32.65 -41.21
N LYS A 256 -64.42 -32.11 -41.60
CA LYS A 256 -63.48 -32.77 -42.52
C LYS A 256 -62.68 -33.89 -41.84
N ALA A 257 -62.27 -33.69 -40.59
CA ALA A 257 -61.62 -34.72 -39.79
C ALA A 257 -62.57 -35.91 -39.54
N ASP A 258 -63.84 -35.64 -39.25
CA ASP A 258 -64.88 -36.67 -39.07
C ASP A 258 -65.16 -37.44 -40.37
N LYS A 259 -65.22 -36.75 -41.53
CA LYS A 259 -65.36 -37.40 -42.84
C LYS A 259 -64.14 -38.24 -43.25
N ALA A 260 -62.93 -37.83 -42.88
CA ALA A 260 -61.71 -38.60 -43.13
C ALA A 260 -61.63 -39.86 -42.24
N GLN A 261 -62.19 -39.82 -41.03
CA GLN A 261 -62.35 -41.00 -40.17
C GLN A 261 -63.40 -41.98 -40.71
N ILE A 262 -64.49 -41.48 -41.31
CA ILE A 262 -65.52 -42.33 -41.95
C ILE A 262 -64.97 -43.03 -43.21
N GLN A 263 -64.24 -42.31 -44.07
CA GLN A 263 -63.66 -42.89 -45.30
C GLN A 263 -62.47 -43.83 -45.05
N SER A 264 -61.78 -43.72 -43.91
CA SER A 264 -60.74 -44.69 -43.52
C SER A 264 -61.33 -45.97 -42.93
N ASN A 265 -62.51 -45.90 -42.29
CA ASN A 265 -63.25 -47.07 -41.84
C ASN A 265 -63.91 -47.83 -43.01
N GLU A 266 -64.47 -47.14 -44.02
CA GLU A 266 -65.07 -47.79 -45.20
C GLU A 266 -64.02 -48.51 -46.08
N LYS A 267 -62.80 -47.98 -46.22
CA LYS A 267 -61.71 -48.66 -46.96
C LYS A 267 -61.10 -49.87 -46.25
N THR A 268 -61.36 -50.05 -44.96
CA THR A 268 -60.96 -51.26 -44.22
C THR A 268 -61.99 -52.39 -44.30
N GLU A 269 -63.22 -52.11 -44.73
CA GLU A 269 -64.26 -53.12 -44.92
C GLU A 269 -64.23 -53.74 -46.33
N GLU A 270 -63.88 -53.00 -47.38
CA GLU A 270 -63.75 -53.52 -48.76
C GLU A 270 -62.51 -54.41 -49.03
N LYS A 271 -61.65 -54.65 -48.04
CA LYS A 271 -60.48 -55.56 -48.16
C LYS A 271 -60.66 -56.91 -47.44
N LYS A 272 -61.88 -57.24 -46.99
CA LYS A 272 -62.19 -58.46 -46.25
C LYS A 272 -63.15 -59.43 -46.97
N GLU A 273 -63.48 -59.20 -48.24
CA GLU A 273 -64.16 -60.19 -49.11
C GLU A 273 -63.20 -60.78 -50.15
#